data_AF-A0A3D1IZ60-F1
#
_entry.id   AF-A0A3D1IZ60-F1
#
_cell.length_a   1.000
_cell.length_b   1.000
_cell.length_c   1.000
_cell.angle_alpha   90.00
_cell.angle_beta   90.00
_cell.angle_gamma   90.00
#
_symmetry.space_group_name_H-M   'P 1'
#
loop_
_entity.id
_entity.type
_entity.pdbx_description
1 polymer ?
#
loop_
_entity_poly.entity_id
_entity_poly.type
_entity_poly.pdbx_seq_one_letter_code
_entity_poly.pdbx_strand_id
1 'polypeptide(L)'
;DQVATDIRLFLRAAIDDISGLLRELRLALVDLAEQHAETILPGFTHMQVAQPITFGHHMLAYVEMFGRDSERMTDCRKRVNRLPLGAAALAGTTFPIDRERVAQTLGFEDVCRNSLDAVSDRDFAIEFCAAAALVMTHISRMSEELVIWMSPRVGFIDIAD
;
A
#
# COMPACT_ATOMS: atom_id res chain seq x y z
N ASP A 1 10.00 6.84 23.81
CA ASP A 1 10.07 5.58 23.02
C ASP A 1 8.74 4.85 22.87
N GLN A 2 7.86 4.86 23.90
CA GLN A 2 6.53 4.23 23.85
C GLN A 2 5.67 4.70 22.67
N VAL A 3 5.45 6.02 22.53
CA VAL A 3 4.66 6.57 21.40
C VAL A 3 5.23 6.16 20.04
N ALA A 4 6.56 6.16 19.88
CA ALA A 4 7.18 5.72 18.63
C ALA A 4 6.92 4.22 18.35
N THR A 5 6.83 3.41 19.40
CA THR A 5 6.50 1.99 19.30
C THR A 5 5.05 1.79 18.89
N ASP A 6 4.13 2.53 19.52
CA ASP A 6 2.70 2.44 19.24
C ASP A 6 2.39 2.82 17.79
N ILE A 7 3.00 3.90 17.28
CA ILE A 7 2.85 4.29 15.86
C ILE A 7 3.38 3.20 14.94
N ARG A 8 4.52 2.59 15.24
CA ARG A 8 5.08 1.51 14.41
C ARG A 8 4.20 0.26 14.43
N LEU A 9 3.64 -0.12 15.58
CA LEU A 9 2.69 -1.22 15.68
C LEU A 9 1.43 -0.94 14.86
N PHE A 10 0.88 0.27 14.98
CA PHE A 10 -0.28 0.72 14.20
C PHE A 10 0.00 0.67 12.70
N LEU A 11 1.09 1.30 12.24
CA LEU A 11 1.45 1.32 10.83
C LEU A 11 1.76 -0.06 10.28
N ARG A 12 2.39 -0.95 11.08
CA ARG A 12 2.62 -2.34 10.67
C ARG A 12 1.30 -3.07 10.39
N ALA A 13 0.32 -2.94 11.29
CA ALA A 13 -1.01 -3.52 11.10
C ALA A 13 -1.72 -2.91 9.87
N ALA A 14 -1.68 -1.59 9.72
CA ALA A 14 -2.27 -0.92 8.56
C ALA A 14 -1.63 -1.35 7.23
N ILE A 15 -0.31 -1.55 7.20
CA ILE A 15 0.39 -2.07 6.03
C ILE A 15 -0.07 -3.50 5.72
N ASP A 16 -0.22 -4.35 6.73
CA ASP A 16 -0.68 -5.73 6.57
C ASP A 16 -2.11 -5.77 5.99
N ASP A 17 -3.01 -4.93 6.51
CA ASP A 17 -4.39 -4.79 6.01
C ASP A 17 -4.42 -4.28 4.56
N ILE A 18 -3.70 -3.19 4.27
CA ILE A 18 -3.63 -2.63 2.91
C ILE A 18 -3.02 -3.63 1.92
N SER A 19 -2.00 -4.38 2.33
CA SER A 19 -1.37 -5.41 1.49
C SER A 19 -2.35 -6.54 1.17
N GLY A 20 -3.19 -6.92 2.14
CA GLY A 20 -4.30 -7.86 1.93
C GLY A 20 -5.31 -7.35 0.89
N LEU A 21 -5.78 -6.11 1.06
CA LEU A 21 -6.74 -5.47 0.15
C LEU A 21 -6.18 -5.28 -1.27
N LEU A 22 -4.91 -4.89 -1.41
CA LEU A 22 -4.24 -4.78 -2.71
C LEU A 22 -4.16 -6.13 -3.41
N ARG A 23 -3.89 -7.21 -2.67
CA ARG A 23 -3.88 -8.57 -3.21
C ARG A 23 -5.26 -8.97 -3.72
N GLU A 24 -6.31 -8.74 -2.92
CA GLU A 24 -7.70 -9.06 -3.29
C GLU A 24 -8.15 -8.26 -4.52
N LEU A 25 -7.87 -6.95 -4.55
CA LEU A 25 -8.16 -6.10 -5.70
C LEU A 25 -7.47 -6.61 -6.97
N ARG A 26 -6.18 -6.96 -6.88
CA ARG A 26 -5.44 -7.49 -8.03
C ARG A 26 -6.01 -8.82 -8.53
N LEU A 27 -6.41 -9.71 -7.63
CA LEU A 27 -7.05 -10.97 -8.02
C LEU A 27 -8.38 -10.72 -8.73
N ALA A 28 -9.23 -9.84 -8.20
CA ALA A 28 -10.50 -9.48 -8.84
C ALA A 28 -10.30 -8.85 -10.23
N LEU A 29 -9.26 -8.01 -10.40
CA LEU A 29 -8.90 -7.45 -11.70
C LEU A 29 -8.38 -8.50 -12.68
N VAL A 30 -7.62 -9.50 -12.22
CA VAL A 30 -7.17 -10.63 -13.04
C VAL A 30 -8.36 -11.49 -13.48
N ASP A 31 -9.26 -11.82 -12.55
CA ASP A 31 -10.46 -12.61 -12.86
C ASP A 31 -11.32 -11.91 -13.91
N LEU A 32 -11.51 -10.59 -13.77
CA LEU A 32 -12.24 -9.78 -14.73
C LEU A 32 -11.49 -9.69 -16.08
N ALA A 33 -10.16 -9.62 -16.04
CA ALA A 33 -9.33 -9.59 -17.24
C ALA A 33 -9.42 -10.90 -18.03
N GLU A 34 -9.47 -12.05 -17.35
CA GLU A 34 -9.64 -13.36 -17.97
C GLU A 34 -11.03 -13.48 -18.61
N GLN A 35 -12.09 -13.09 -17.89
CA GLN A 35 -13.46 -13.12 -18.40
C GLN A 35 -13.64 -12.25 -19.66
N HIS A 36 -12.93 -11.13 -19.74
CA HIS A 36 -13.03 -10.15 -20.82
C HIS A 36 -11.77 -10.06 -21.68
N ALA A 37 -11.03 -11.17 -21.80
CA ALA A 37 -9.78 -11.23 -22.57
C ALA A 37 -9.98 -10.87 -24.05
N GLU A 38 -11.15 -11.17 -24.62
CA GLU A 38 -11.51 -10.90 -26.03
C GLU A 38 -12.48 -9.72 -26.20
N THR A 39 -12.96 -9.09 -25.11
CA THR A 39 -13.90 -7.96 -25.19
C THR A 39 -13.16 -6.73 -25.70
N ILE A 40 -13.46 -6.29 -26.92
CA ILE A 40 -12.82 -5.10 -27.53
C ILE A 40 -13.24 -3.84 -26.78
N LEU A 41 -12.26 -3.03 -26.40
CA LEU A 41 -12.42 -1.71 -25.80
C LEU A 41 -11.67 -0.67 -26.67
N PRO A 42 -12.26 0.49 -26.99
CA PRO A 42 -11.49 1.57 -27.60
C PRO A 42 -10.44 2.06 -26.59
N GLY A 43 -9.16 1.99 -26.94
CA GLY A 43 -8.09 2.59 -26.16
C GLY A 43 -8.06 4.10 -26.34
N PHE A 44 -7.82 4.85 -25.27
CA PHE A 44 -7.81 6.31 -25.28
C PHE A 44 -6.44 6.89 -24.97
N THR A 45 -6.06 7.96 -25.68
CA THR A 45 -5.01 8.88 -25.26
C THR A 45 -5.56 10.31 -25.36
N HIS A 46 -5.32 11.15 -24.36
CA HIS A 46 -5.92 12.49 -24.28
C HIS A 46 -7.45 12.51 -24.45
N MET A 47 -8.15 11.48 -23.94
CA MET A 47 -9.60 11.28 -24.12
C MET A 47 -10.06 11.14 -25.57
N GLN A 48 -9.14 10.86 -26.50
CA GLN A 48 -9.42 10.57 -27.91
C GLN A 48 -9.17 9.08 -28.19
N VAL A 49 -10.02 8.50 -29.03
CA VAL A 49 -9.85 7.10 -29.47
C VAL A 49 -8.53 6.99 -30.23
N ALA A 50 -7.68 6.06 -29.78
CA ALA A 50 -6.37 5.80 -30.35
C ALA A 50 -6.37 4.46 -31.11
N GLN A 51 -6.28 3.35 -30.39
CA GLN A 51 -6.22 1.99 -30.96
C GLN A 51 -7.17 1.06 -30.20
N PRO A 52 -7.74 0.04 -30.88
CA PRO A 52 -8.51 -0.99 -30.19
C PRO A 52 -7.58 -1.81 -29.29
N ILE A 53 -8.02 -2.04 -28.06
CA ILE A 53 -7.42 -2.96 -27.09
C ILE A 53 -8.51 -3.93 -26.62
N THR A 54 -8.19 -4.81 -25.68
CA THR A 54 -9.21 -5.59 -24.97
C THR A 54 -9.41 -5.03 -23.57
N PHE A 55 -10.63 -5.15 -23.04
CA PHE A 55 -10.94 -4.74 -21.68
C PHE A 55 -10.05 -5.47 -20.67
N GLY A 56 -9.78 -6.76 -20.89
CA GLY A 56 -8.83 -7.50 -20.07
C GLY A 56 -7.41 -6.92 -20.12
N HIS A 57 -6.92 -6.51 -21.29
CA HIS A 57 -5.62 -5.82 -21.38
C HIS A 57 -5.59 -4.53 -20.56
N HIS A 58 -6.68 -3.76 -20.56
CA HIS A 58 -6.80 -2.55 -19.75
C HIS A 58 -6.81 -2.84 -18.24
N MET A 59 -7.52 -3.88 -17.79
CA MET A 59 -7.53 -4.29 -16.38
C MET A 59 -6.15 -4.73 -15.90
N LEU A 60 -5.38 -5.45 -16.73
CA LEU A 60 -4.02 -5.86 -16.40
C LEU A 60 -3.06 -4.66 -16.22
N ALA A 61 -3.32 -3.51 -16.83
CA ALA A 61 -2.55 -2.29 -16.56
C ALA A 61 -2.68 -1.86 -15.08
N TYR A 62 -3.86 -2.01 -14.48
CA TYR A 62 -4.08 -1.75 -13.05
C TYR A 62 -3.48 -2.83 -12.15
N VAL A 63 -3.51 -4.10 -12.57
CA VAL A 63 -2.82 -5.19 -11.85
C VAL A 63 -1.33 -4.88 -11.69
N GLU A 64 -0.69 -4.35 -12.73
CA GLU A 64 0.71 -3.92 -12.72
C GLU A 64 0.95 -2.71 -11.82
N MET A 65 0.06 -1.71 -11.86
CA MET A 65 0.16 -0.53 -10.98
C MET A 65 0.08 -0.91 -9.50
N PHE A 66 -0.97 -1.65 -9.12
CA PHE A 66 -1.17 -2.11 -7.74
C PHE A 66 -0.15 -3.17 -7.32
N GLY A 67 0.45 -3.89 -8.28
CA GLY A 67 1.59 -4.78 -8.05
C GLY A 67 2.79 -4.02 -7.50
N ARG A 68 3.19 -2.93 -8.16
CA ARG A 68 4.27 -2.06 -7.67
C ARG A 68 3.92 -1.39 -6.34
N ASP A 69 2.66 -1.09 -6.09
CA ASP A 69 2.25 -0.57 -4.79
C ASP A 69 2.38 -1.61 -3.67
N SER A 70 2.07 -2.88 -3.96
CA SER A 70 2.26 -4.00 -3.02
C SER A 70 3.75 -4.17 -2.66
N GLU A 71 4.65 -4.02 -3.64
CA GLU A 71 6.10 -4.04 -3.42
C GLU A 71 6.54 -2.91 -2.49
N ARG A 72 6.06 -1.67 -2.72
CA ARG A 72 6.36 -0.52 -1.86
C ARG A 72 5.88 -0.72 -0.42
N MET A 73 4.66 -1.24 -0.25
CA MET A 73 4.13 -1.55 1.08
C MET A 73 4.99 -2.60 1.80
N THR A 74 5.37 -3.67 1.09
CA THR A 74 6.24 -4.73 1.61
C THR A 74 7.60 -4.18 2.05
N ASP A 75 8.20 -3.30 1.25
CA ASP A 75 9.49 -2.71 1.59
C ASP A 75 9.37 -1.73 2.77
N CYS A 76 8.36 -0.86 2.77
CA CYS A 76 8.08 0.07 3.87
C CYS A 76 7.92 -0.68 5.20
N ARG A 77 7.19 -1.80 5.18
CA ARG A 77 6.96 -2.66 6.36
C ARG A 77 8.26 -3.06 7.06
N LYS A 78 9.32 -3.40 6.30
CA LYS A 78 10.63 -3.82 6.86
C LYS A 78 11.26 -2.73 7.73
N ARG A 79 11.09 -1.45 7.34
CA ARG A 79 11.62 -0.30 8.08
C ARG A 79 10.71 0.11 9.23
N VAL A 80 9.39 -0.03 9.08
CA VAL A 80 8.42 0.15 10.17
C VAL A 80 8.65 -0.87 11.29
N ASN A 81 8.98 -2.13 10.95
CA ASN A 81 9.09 -3.27 11.88
C ASN A 81 10.39 -3.31 12.70
N ARG A 82 10.80 -2.18 13.29
CA ARG A 82 11.94 -2.08 14.22
C ARG A 82 11.52 -1.50 15.57
N LEU A 83 11.91 -2.13 16.68
CA LEU A 83 11.48 -1.77 18.04
C LEU A 83 12.24 -0.55 18.60
N PRO A 84 11.55 0.55 18.97
CA PRO A 84 12.18 1.67 19.67
C PRO A 84 12.13 1.56 21.20
N LEU A 85 11.21 0.77 21.79
CA LEU A 85 11.14 0.55 23.24
C LEU A 85 12.51 0.18 23.85
N GLY A 86 12.79 0.79 25.00
CA GLY A 86 14.07 0.70 25.70
C GLY A 86 15.00 1.89 25.44
N ALA A 87 14.67 2.78 24.51
CA ALA A 87 15.34 4.07 24.33
C ALA A 87 14.97 5.11 25.41
N ALA A 88 13.89 4.86 26.17
CA ALA A 88 13.32 5.73 27.20
C ALA A 88 13.07 7.16 26.67
N ALA A 89 13.54 8.17 27.39
CA ALA A 89 13.43 9.56 26.98
C ALA A 89 14.26 9.87 25.72
N LEU A 90 15.52 9.42 25.68
CA LEU A 90 16.46 9.60 24.54
C LEU A 90 17.81 8.88 24.72
N ALA A 91 18.18 8.45 25.94
CA ALA A 91 19.52 7.94 26.27
C ALA A 91 19.53 6.47 26.71
N GLY A 92 18.42 5.75 26.53
CA GLY A 92 18.23 4.42 27.09
C GLY A 92 17.96 4.46 28.59
N THR A 93 18.28 3.37 29.28
CA THR A 93 18.03 3.21 30.72
C THR A 93 19.15 2.42 31.40
N THR A 94 19.34 2.66 32.70
CA THR A 94 20.28 1.91 33.56
C THR A 94 19.67 0.62 34.10
N PHE A 95 18.36 0.41 33.95
CA PHE A 95 17.74 -0.87 34.28
C PHE A 95 18.23 -1.96 33.32
N PRO A 96 18.48 -3.19 33.80
CA PRO A 96 18.97 -4.29 32.98
C PRO A 96 17.83 -4.89 32.14
N ILE A 97 17.32 -4.12 31.17
CA ILE A 97 16.26 -4.54 30.26
C ILE A 97 16.81 -5.36 29.09
N ASP A 98 15.97 -6.26 28.58
CA ASP A 98 16.26 -7.04 27.37
C ASP A 98 15.35 -6.57 26.23
N ARG A 99 15.92 -5.74 25.34
CA ARG A 99 15.18 -5.16 24.21
C ARG A 99 14.87 -6.20 23.13
N GLU A 100 15.75 -7.17 22.93
CA GLU A 100 15.54 -8.24 21.94
C GLU A 100 14.36 -9.13 22.34
N ARG A 101 14.27 -9.47 23.63
CA ARG A 101 13.10 -10.19 24.16
C ARG A 101 11.81 -9.40 23.97
N VAL A 102 11.82 -8.08 24.17
CA VAL A 102 10.65 -7.22 23.93
C VAL A 102 10.29 -7.17 22.44
N ALA A 103 11.28 -7.08 21.56
CA ALA A 103 11.08 -7.06 20.11
C ALA A 103 10.39 -8.35 19.66
N GLN A 104 10.91 -9.50 20.09
CA GLN A 104 10.32 -10.81 19.82
C GLN A 104 8.89 -10.92 20.37
N THR A 105 8.66 -10.49 21.61
CA THR A 105 7.32 -10.52 22.26
C THR A 105 6.29 -9.71 21.48
N LEU A 106 6.70 -8.59 20.90
CA LEU A 106 5.82 -7.68 20.13
C LEU A 106 5.89 -7.93 18.61
N GLY A 107 6.59 -8.96 18.16
CA GLY A 107 6.70 -9.35 16.74
C GLY A 107 7.54 -8.41 15.87
N PHE A 108 8.43 -7.61 16.46
CA PHE A 108 9.42 -6.83 15.72
C PHE A 108 10.58 -7.71 15.23
N GLU A 109 11.15 -7.37 14.08
CA GLU A 109 12.25 -8.13 13.46
C GLU A 109 13.64 -7.69 13.92
N ASP A 110 13.76 -6.45 14.41
CA ASP A 110 15.02 -5.86 14.89
C ASP A 110 14.72 -4.75 15.91
N VAL A 111 15.74 -4.26 16.60
CA VAL A 111 15.69 -3.10 17.48
C VAL A 111 16.26 -1.85 16.79
N CYS A 112 15.71 -0.68 17.10
CA CYS A 112 16.39 0.58 16.76
C CYS A 112 17.73 0.65 17.53
N ARG A 113 18.84 0.87 16.81
CA ARG A 113 20.19 0.75 17.37
C ARG A 113 20.65 1.96 18.18
N ASN A 114 20.09 3.14 17.90
CA ASN A 114 20.42 4.37 18.61
C ASN A 114 19.17 4.93 19.29
N SER A 115 19.29 5.34 20.56
CA SER A 115 18.15 5.76 21.37
C SER A 115 17.63 7.16 21.01
N LEU A 116 18.48 8.07 20.53
CA LEU A 116 18.06 9.38 20.04
C LEU A 116 17.25 9.21 18.75
N ASP A 117 17.81 8.49 17.78
CA ASP A 117 17.15 8.11 16.53
C ASP A 117 15.78 7.48 16.78
N ALA A 118 15.72 6.46 17.63
CA ALA A 118 14.51 5.72 17.96
C ALA A 118 13.34 6.58 18.44
N VAL A 119 13.61 7.73 19.08
CA VAL A 119 12.58 8.62 19.63
C VAL A 119 12.35 9.87 18.80
N SER A 120 13.35 10.35 18.05
CA SER A 120 13.25 11.58 17.26
C SER A 120 12.81 11.35 15.82
N ASP A 121 13.21 10.24 15.20
CA ASP A 121 13.02 10.04 13.77
C ASP A 121 11.60 9.57 13.40
N ARG A 122 11.10 9.98 12.23
CA ARG A 122 9.75 9.69 11.73
C ARG A 122 9.75 9.33 10.23
N ASP A 123 10.91 8.97 9.67
CA ASP A 123 11.07 8.62 8.26
C ASP A 123 10.09 7.52 7.81
N PHE A 124 9.88 6.51 8.66
CA PHE A 124 8.99 5.37 8.43
C PHE A 124 7.53 5.79 8.23
N ALA A 125 7.09 6.85 8.91
CA ALA A 125 5.74 7.37 8.78
C ALA A 125 5.59 8.19 7.49
N ILE A 126 6.61 8.98 7.12
CA ILE A 126 6.64 9.73 5.85
C ILE A 126 6.65 8.76 4.67
N GLU A 127 7.48 7.72 4.75
CA GLU A 127 7.56 6.68 3.74
C GLU A 127 6.24 5.93 3.56
N PHE A 128 5.57 5.56 4.67
CA PHE A 128 4.23 4.98 4.64
C PHE A 128 3.24 5.91 3.94
N CYS A 129 3.20 7.20 4.31
CA CYS A 129 2.32 8.18 3.68
C CYS A 129 2.59 8.32 2.18
N ALA A 130 3.86 8.28 1.76
CA ALA A 130 4.24 8.34 0.35
C ALA A 130 3.76 7.08 -0.41
N ALA A 131 3.93 5.89 0.16
CA ALA A 131 3.42 4.64 -0.42
C ALA A 131 1.89 4.65 -0.53
N ALA A 132 1.20 5.10 0.53
CA ALA A 132 -0.26 5.21 0.54
C ALA A 132 -0.80 6.25 -0.46
N ALA A 133 -0.10 7.38 -0.63
CA ALA A 133 -0.46 8.39 -1.62
C ALA A 133 -0.37 7.86 -3.06
N LEU A 134 0.59 6.97 -3.36
CA LEU A 134 0.70 6.33 -4.68
C LEU A 134 -0.45 5.35 -4.92
N VAL A 135 -0.80 4.52 -3.93
CA VAL A 135 -2.00 3.66 -3.98
C VAL A 135 -3.24 4.50 -4.29
N MET A 136 -3.45 5.59 -3.54
CA MET A 136 -4.60 6.48 -3.73
C MET A 136 -4.58 7.18 -5.10
N THR A 137 -3.41 7.45 -5.66
CA THR A 137 -3.28 8.02 -7.01
C THR A 137 -3.77 7.03 -8.07
N HIS A 138 -3.38 5.76 -7.97
CA HIS A 138 -3.85 4.72 -8.89
C HIS A 138 -5.33 4.40 -8.71
N ILE A 139 -5.85 4.38 -7.47
CA ILE A 139 -7.28 4.27 -7.19
C ILE A 139 -8.04 5.43 -7.82
N SER A 140 -7.59 6.68 -7.61
CA SER A 140 -8.21 7.87 -8.17
C SER A 140 -8.29 7.81 -9.70
N ARG A 141 -7.21 7.39 -10.35
CA ARG A 141 -7.18 7.18 -11.81
C ARG A 141 -8.19 6.14 -12.26
N MET A 142 -8.24 4.99 -11.60
CA MET A 142 -9.20 3.92 -11.93
C MET A 142 -10.64 4.40 -11.74
N SER A 143 -10.92 5.08 -10.62
CA SER A 143 -12.24 5.63 -10.32
C SER A 143 -12.71 6.62 -11.36
N GLU A 144 -11.82 7.51 -11.85
CA GLU A 144 -12.18 8.46 -12.91
C GLU A 144 -12.60 7.75 -14.19
N GLU A 145 -11.89 6.67 -14.57
CA GLU A 145 -12.27 5.86 -15.72
C GLU A 145 -13.63 5.17 -15.51
N LEU A 146 -13.88 4.59 -14.34
CA LEU A 146 -15.19 3.99 -14.02
C LEU A 146 -16.32 5.02 -14.10
N VAL A 147 -16.13 6.22 -13.53
CA VAL A 147 -17.10 7.32 -13.58
C VAL A 147 -17.41 7.73 -15.02
N ILE A 148 -16.39 7.81 -15.88
CA ILE A 148 -16.58 8.14 -17.29
C ILE A 148 -17.29 7.00 -18.02
N TRP A 149 -16.88 5.75 -17.80
CA TRP A 149 -17.42 4.57 -18.46
C TRP A 149 -18.88 4.29 -18.13
N MET A 150 -19.31 4.54 -16.88
CA MET A 150 -20.71 4.40 -16.47
C MET A 150 -21.60 5.57 -16.94
N SER A 151 -21.01 6.65 -17.47
CA SER A 151 -21.80 7.79 -17.92
C SER A 151 -22.71 7.40 -19.10
N PRO A 152 -23.94 7.96 -19.21
CA PRO A 152 -24.87 7.61 -20.29
C PRO A 152 -24.33 7.85 -21.70
N ARG A 153 -23.32 8.71 -21.83
CA ARG A 153 -22.67 9.03 -23.10
C ARG A 153 -21.69 7.95 -23.55
N VAL A 154 -21.03 7.27 -22.60
CA VAL A 154 -20.00 6.25 -22.89
C VAL A 154 -20.61 4.86 -22.76
N GLY A 155 -21.26 4.56 -21.61
CA GLY A 155 -22.04 3.35 -21.41
C GLY A 155 -21.26 2.05 -21.59
N PHE A 156 -20.01 1.99 -21.13
CA PHE A 156 -19.19 0.77 -21.22
C PHE A 156 -19.43 -0.21 -20.07
N ILE A 157 -19.82 0.30 -18.90
CA ILE A 157 -20.05 -0.50 -17.70
C ILE A 157 -21.33 -0.05 -16.99
N ASP A 158 -21.90 -0.97 -16.20
CA ASP A 158 -22.89 -0.68 -15.18
C ASP A 158 -22.28 -0.97 -13.80
N ILE A 159 -22.61 -0.15 -12.80
CA ILE A 159 -22.22 -0.40 -11.39
C ILE A 159 -23.38 -1.12 -10.70
N ALA A 160 -23.07 -2.19 -9.97
CA ALA A 160 -24.06 -2.98 -9.24
C ALA A 160 -24.72 -2.15 -8.11
N ASP A 161 -26.00 -2.47 -7.83
CA ASP A 161 -26.81 -1.87 -6.75
C ASP A 161 -26.37 -2.27 -5.34
#